data_AF-A0A2D6X1A3-F1
#
_entry.id   AF-A0A2D6X1A3-F1
#
_cell.length_a   1.000
_cell.length_b   1.000
_cell.length_c   1.000
_cell.angle_alpha   90.00
_cell.angle_beta   90.00
_cell.angle_gamma   90.00
#
_symmetry.space_group_name_H-M   'P 1'
#
loop_
_entity.id
_entity.type
_entity.pdbx_description
1 polymer ?
#
loop_
_entity_poly.entity_id
_entity_poly.type
_entity_poly.pdbx_seq_one_letter_code
_entity_poly.pdbx_strand_id
1 'polypeptide(L)'
;MLNAYADVTTFKSAEYADITANTEQVRFRELLEQASRHMDKQCHRRFYCWEGVKYYDGKGGNLLVDDFLSIVTLKLDEDGDGVYEATMAATDYLIYPANQYPKERLELSNESDYGGFASGVRLGVEITGVHGYGDGESATPYYTSSQTVQDNPLTAGAINLTVTSTASLGAGMTLRIELEQLYIESITNATTCVVVRGVNGTTDAAHVLNTPISIYEAPQPVIQATLVLAMRAWKRKDSAFQDVVGSPDTGLVVVYKDQDPYVKSVIHDYFRYL
;
A
#
# COMPACT_ATOMS: atom_id res chain seq x y z
N MET A 1 -3.88 -10.91 2.36
CA MET A 1 -4.48 -9.70 1.76
C MET A 1 -3.53 -9.27 0.67
N LEU A 2 -4.04 -9.08 -0.56
CA LEU A 2 -3.22 -8.68 -1.71
C LEU A 2 -2.52 -7.34 -1.42
N ASN A 3 -1.48 -7.02 -2.19
CA ASN A 3 -0.50 -5.91 -2.07
C ASN A 3 0.82 -6.30 -1.38
N ALA A 4 1.86 -6.43 -2.22
CA ALA A 4 3.25 -6.48 -1.81
C ALA A 4 3.91 -5.12 -2.05
N TYR A 5 4.93 -4.79 -1.26
CA TYR A 5 5.70 -3.54 -1.41
C TYR A 5 6.92 -3.68 -2.30
N ALA A 6 7.31 -4.91 -2.59
CA ALA A 6 8.37 -5.22 -3.52
C ALA A 6 7.87 -6.31 -4.48
N ASP A 7 8.48 -6.35 -5.66
CA ASP A 7 8.11 -7.27 -6.71
C ASP A 7 8.99 -8.53 -6.73
N VAL A 8 8.46 -9.59 -7.33
CA VAL A 8 9.13 -10.88 -7.45
C VAL A 8 10.38 -10.80 -8.35
N THR A 9 10.41 -9.91 -9.34
CA THR A 9 11.57 -9.75 -10.23
C THR A 9 12.76 -9.20 -9.44
N THR A 10 12.55 -8.13 -8.66
CA THR A 10 13.55 -7.57 -7.74
C THR A 10 13.95 -8.59 -6.68
N PHE A 11 13.01 -9.30 -6.05
CA PHE A 11 13.34 -10.32 -5.06
C PHE A 11 14.26 -11.43 -5.61
N LYS A 12 14.04 -11.84 -6.86
CA LYS A 12 14.82 -12.89 -7.53
C LYS A 12 16.20 -12.42 -8.01
N SER A 13 16.47 -11.12 -8.03
CA SER A 13 17.72 -10.58 -8.56
C SER A 13 18.94 -11.11 -7.81
N ALA A 14 20.11 -10.98 -8.43
CA ALA A 14 21.38 -11.40 -7.87
C ALA A 14 21.73 -10.68 -6.56
N GLU A 15 21.20 -9.46 -6.34
CA GLU A 15 21.44 -8.73 -5.08
C GLU A 15 20.71 -9.36 -3.88
N TYR A 16 19.62 -10.10 -4.12
CA TYR A 16 18.78 -10.65 -3.06
C TYR A 16 18.84 -12.18 -3.01
N ALA A 17 17.97 -12.87 -3.74
CA ALA A 17 17.86 -14.32 -3.65
C ALA A 17 18.74 -15.07 -4.66
N ASP A 18 19.20 -14.40 -5.73
CA ASP A 18 19.95 -14.98 -6.84
C ASP A 18 19.29 -16.24 -7.42
N ILE A 19 17.99 -16.13 -7.75
CA ILE A 19 17.17 -17.23 -8.24
C ILE A 19 16.79 -16.97 -9.69
N THR A 20 17.23 -17.85 -10.59
CA THR A 20 16.86 -17.77 -12.01
C THR A 20 15.59 -18.56 -12.33
N ALA A 21 15.29 -19.62 -11.58
CA ALA A 21 14.14 -20.50 -11.79
C ALA A 21 12.78 -19.78 -11.64
N ASN A 22 11.79 -20.19 -12.44
CA ASN A 22 10.44 -19.61 -12.46
C ASN A 22 9.36 -20.48 -11.83
N THR A 23 9.71 -21.61 -11.21
CA THR A 23 8.75 -22.58 -10.68
C THR A 23 8.02 -22.13 -9.41
N GLU A 24 8.61 -21.23 -8.62
CA GLU A 24 8.11 -20.84 -7.29
C GLU A 24 7.59 -19.38 -7.24
N GLN A 25 7.28 -18.76 -8.40
CA GLN A 25 6.90 -17.34 -8.44
C GLN A 25 5.70 -16.99 -7.55
N VAL A 26 4.69 -17.86 -7.51
CA VAL A 26 3.52 -17.70 -6.64
C VAL A 26 3.94 -17.63 -5.17
N ARG A 27 4.83 -18.53 -4.76
CA ARG A 27 5.34 -18.58 -3.39
C ARG A 27 6.18 -17.37 -3.03
N PHE A 28 7.00 -16.86 -3.95
CA PHE A 28 7.76 -15.62 -3.72
C PHE A 28 6.82 -14.42 -3.53
N ARG A 29 5.78 -14.31 -4.36
CA ARG A 29 4.75 -13.27 -4.19
C ARG A 29 4.07 -13.37 -2.83
N GLU A 30 3.62 -14.56 -2.43
CA GLU A 30 2.98 -14.79 -1.13
C GLU A 30 3.90 -14.44 0.05
N LEU A 31 5.20 -14.73 -0.04
CA LEU A 31 6.18 -14.34 0.97
C LEU A 31 6.35 -12.83 1.06
N LEU A 32 6.38 -12.14 -0.08
CA LEU A 32 6.45 -10.68 -0.14
C LEU A 32 5.18 -10.03 0.43
N GLU A 33 4.00 -10.55 0.08
CA GLU A 33 2.73 -10.11 0.67
C GLU A 33 2.74 -10.29 2.20
N GLN A 34 3.14 -11.47 2.70
CA GLN A 34 3.23 -11.73 4.14
C GLN A 34 4.22 -10.79 4.83
N ALA A 35 5.40 -10.55 4.24
CA ALA A 35 6.39 -9.62 4.75
C ALA A 35 5.84 -8.18 4.79
N SER A 36 5.13 -7.74 3.75
CA SER A 36 4.45 -6.45 3.73
C SER A 36 3.40 -6.33 4.83
N ARG A 37 2.55 -7.35 5.03
CA ARG A 37 1.55 -7.33 6.12
C ARG A 37 2.20 -7.35 7.50
N HIS A 38 3.35 -8.00 7.64
CA HIS A 38 4.13 -7.99 8.87
C HIS A 38 4.63 -6.57 9.18
N MET A 39 5.19 -5.86 8.18
CA MET A 39 5.62 -4.47 8.34
C MET A 39 4.46 -3.56 8.77
N ASP A 40 3.29 -3.65 8.13
CA ASP A 40 2.13 -2.84 8.49
C ASP A 40 1.70 -3.05 9.94
N LYS A 41 1.68 -4.31 10.36
CA LYS A 41 1.31 -4.67 11.73
C LYS A 41 2.32 -4.15 12.74
N GLN A 42 3.61 -4.20 12.44
CA GLN A 42 4.66 -3.72 13.36
C GLN A 42 4.68 -2.20 13.44
N CYS A 43 4.43 -1.49 12.33
CA CYS A 43 4.44 -0.02 12.30
C CYS A 43 3.11 0.60 12.75
N HIS A 44 2.04 -0.19 12.91
CA HIS A 44 0.66 0.29 13.11
C HIS A 44 0.22 1.27 12.01
N ARG A 45 0.71 1.05 10.79
CA ARG A 45 0.43 1.87 9.63
C ARG A 45 0.18 0.99 8.42
N ARG A 46 -0.49 1.54 7.42
CA ARG A 46 -0.74 0.87 6.16
C ARG A 46 -0.05 1.64 5.05
N PHE A 47 0.95 1.06 4.40
CA PHE A 47 1.69 1.83 3.38
C PHE A 47 0.94 1.97 2.06
N TYR A 48 0.18 0.95 1.64
CA TYR A 48 -0.54 0.97 0.36
C TYR A 48 -1.80 1.83 0.43
N CYS A 49 -2.08 2.51 -0.68
CA CYS A 49 -3.25 3.36 -0.84
C CYS A 49 -4.54 2.55 -0.91
N TRP A 50 -5.53 2.96 -0.12
CA TRP A 50 -6.90 2.52 -0.17
C TRP A 50 -7.79 3.67 -0.57
N GLU A 51 -8.71 3.44 -1.49
CA GLU A 51 -9.69 4.44 -1.89
C GLU A 51 -11.07 4.04 -1.37
N GLY A 52 -11.73 4.96 -0.68
CA GLY A 52 -13.06 4.71 -0.17
C GLY A 52 -13.40 5.55 1.04
N VAL A 53 -14.43 5.08 1.75
CA VAL A 53 -15.06 5.78 2.86
C VAL A 53 -14.53 5.24 4.19
N LYS A 54 -14.08 6.13 5.07
CA LYS A 54 -13.81 5.82 6.48
C LYS A 54 -14.69 6.65 7.39
N TYR A 55 -15.10 6.02 8.47
CA TYR A 55 -15.93 6.62 9.51
C TYR A 55 -15.10 6.87 10.76
N TYR A 56 -15.30 8.04 11.36
CA TYR A 56 -14.62 8.44 12.60
C TYR A 56 -15.64 8.94 13.61
N ASP A 57 -15.31 8.75 14.88
CA ASP A 57 -16.12 9.31 15.96
C ASP A 57 -16.02 10.83 15.95
N GLY A 58 -17.17 11.48 16.14
CA GLY A 58 -17.26 12.93 16.15
C GLY A 58 -16.50 13.55 17.31
N LYS A 59 -15.84 14.66 17.03
CA LYS A 59 -14.99 15.42 17.95
C LYS A 59 -15.28 16.91 17.84
N GLY A 60 -14.69 17.69 18.76
CA GLY A 60 -14.68 19.15 18.68
C GLY A 60 -13.83 19.64 17.50
N GLY A 61 -13.17 20.79 17.63
CA GLY A 61 -12.42 21.37 16.50
C GLY A 61 -11.11 20.68 16.09
N ASN A 62 -10.78 19.52 16.64
CA ASN A 62 -9.58 18.75 16.29
C ASN A 62 -9.92 17.26 16.23
N LEU A 63 -9.69 16.66 15.06
CA LEU A 63 -9.97 15.26 14.77
C LEU A 63 -8.67 14.57 14.31
N LEU A 64 -8.23 13.59 15.08
CA LEU A 64 -7.16 12.66 14.68
C LEU A 64 -7.76 11.57 13.82
N VAL A 65 -7.16 11.33 12.66
CA VAL A 65 -7.62 10.35 11.67
C VAL A 65 -6.50 9.41 11.29
N ASP A 66 -6.82 8.31 10.61
CA ASP A 66 -5.80 7.45 10.02
C ASP A 66 -5.00 8.21 8.94
N ASP A 67 -3.83 7.68 8.59
CA ASP A 67 -3.01 8.25 7.52
C ASP A 67 -3.85 8.40 6.24
N PHE A 68 -3.86 9.59 5.65
CA PHE A 68 -4.53 9.88 4.39
C PHE A 68 -3.67 10.76 3.49
N LEU A 69 -3.90 10.65 2.19
CA LEU A 69 -3.19 11.39 1.15
C LEU A 69 -4.07 12.49 0.56
N SER A 70 -5.37 12.24 0.44
CA SER A 70 -6.32 13.23 -0.06
C SER A 70 -7.73 12.97 0.46
N ILE A 71 -8.52 14.03 0.56
CA ILE A 71 -9.94 13.99 0.87
C ILE A 71 -10.71 14.39 -0.38
N VAL A 72 -11.69 13.58 -0.75
CA VAL A 72 -12.64 13.85 -1.84
C VAL A 72 -13.90 14.51 -1.27
N THR A 73 -14.48 13.92 -0.21
CA THR A 73 -15.58 14.53 0.53
C THR A 73 -15.44 14.28 2.03
N LEU A 74 -15.79 15.28 2.83
CA LEU A 74 -15.93 15.16 4.28
C LEU A 74 -17.38 15.52 4.62
N LYS A 75 -18.08 14.59 5.25
CA LYS A 75 -19.46 14.78 5.69
C LYS A 75 -19.63 14.52 7.18
N LEU A 76 -20.63 15.14 7.76
CA LEU A 76 -20.98 15.05 9.16
C LEU A 76 -22.43 14.53 9.30
N ASP A 77 -22.59 13.66 10.29
CA ASP A 77 -23.88 13.25 10.85
C ASP A 77 -24.01 13.98 12.20
N GLU A 78 -24.73 15.10 12.21
CA GLU A 78 -24.83 15.98 13.38
C GLU A 78 -25.90 15.54 14.39
N ASP A 79 -26.89 14.75 13.97
CA ASP A 79 -27.99 14.29 14.83
C ASP A 79 -27.89 12.81 15.27
N GLY A 80 -26.95 12.07 14.67
CA GLY A 80 -26.61 10.70 15.02
C GLY A 80 -27.59 9.66 14.47
N ASP A 81 -28.33 9.98 13.40
CA ASP A 81 -29.31 9.06 12.81
C ASP A 81 -28.70 8.11 11.75
N GLY A 82 -27.42 8.30 11.42
CA GLY A 82 -26.68 7.52 10.43
C GLY A 82 -26.81 8.04 8.99
N VAL A 83 -27.42 9.20 8.79
CA VAL A 83 -27.45 9.95 7.54
C VAL A 83 -26.44 11.11 7.64
N TYR A 84 -25.66 11.34 6.59
CA TYR A 84 -24.62 12.37 6.57
C TYR A 84 -25.00 13.51 5.62
N GLU A 85 -25.80 14.45 6.10
CA GLU A 85 -26.35 15.56 5.31
C GLU A 85 -25.41 16.74 5.20
N ALA A 86 -24.66 17.03 6.27
CA ALA A 86 -23.73 18.14 6.32
C ALA A 86 -22.47 17.80 5.52
N THR A 87 -22.16 18.57 4.49
CA THR A 87 -20.93 18.41 3.69
C THR A 87 -20.02 19.60 3.96
N MET A 88 -18.83 19.34 4.50
CA MET A 88 -17.83 20.39 4.75
C MET A 88 -17.08 20.75 3.48
N ALA A 89 -16.93 22.04 3.21
CA ALA A 89 -16.07 22.57 2.17
C ALA A 89 -14.60 22.48 2.59
N ALA A 90 -13.68 22.48 1.60
CA ALA A 90 -12.25 22.48 1.89
C ALA A 90 -11.75 23.73 2.65
N THR A 91 -12.54 24.80 2.68
CA THR A 91 -12.28 26.02 3.46
C THR A 91 -12.62 25.85 4.95
N ASP A 92 -13.47 24.89 5.30
CA ASP A 92 -13.94 24.68 6.67
C ASP A 92 -12.91 23.99 7.57
N TYR A 93 -11.91 23.34 6.99
CA TYR A 93 -10.93 22.56 7.73
C TYR A 93 -9.51 22.76 7.20
N LEU A 94 -8.56 22.69 8.13
CA LEU A 94 -7.13 22.67 7.87
C LEU A 94 -6.62 21.24 8.05
N ILE A 95 -5.73 20.83 7.16
CA ILE A 95 -5.15 19.49 7.17
C ILE A 95 -3.71 19.54 7.67
N TYR A 96 -3.37 18.67 8.62
CA TYR A 96 -2.03 18.54 9.18
C TYR A 96 -1.45 17.13 9.00
N PRO A 97 -0.12 17.00 8.79
CA PRO A 97 0.88 18.06 8.66
C PRO A 97 0.69 18.95 7.41
N ALA A 98 0.99 20.24 7.50
CA ALA A 98 0.67 21.18 6.40
C ALA A 98 1.42 20.86 5.09
N ASN A 99 2.74 20.66 5.19
CA ASN A 99 3.63 20.54 4.02
C ASN A 99 4.26 19.15 3.85
N GLN A 100 3.78 18.15 4.59
CA GLN A 100 4.30 16.78 4.56
C GLN A 100 3.16 15.78 4.39
N TYR A 101 3.51 14.56 4.00
CA TYR A 101 2.60 13.42 3.89
C TYR A 101 3.11 12.26 4.75
N PRO A 102 2.23 11.34 5.17
CA PRO A 102 0.78 11.42 5.06
C PRO A 102 0.18 12.50 5.97
N LYS A 103 -1.09 12.82 5.73
CA LYS A 103 -1.91 13.67 6.60
C LYS A 103 -2.53 12.81 7.69
N GLU A 104 -2.63 13.35 8.90
CA GLU A 104 -3.00 12.58 10.10
C GLU A 104 -4.06 13.27 10.95
N ARG A 105 -4.31 14.55 10.71
CA ARG A 105 -5.17 15.36 11.59
C ARG A 105 -5.89 16.45 10.83
N LEU A 106 -7.12 16.70 11.24
CA LEU A 106 -7.97 17.77 10.77
C LEU A 106 -8.23 18.74 11.92
N GLU A 107 -8.10 20.02 11.65
CA GLU A 107 -8.53 21.09 12.55
C GLU A 107 -9.59 21.94 11.88
N LEU A 108 -10.54 22.48 12.63
CA LEU A 108 -11.47 23.47 12.09
C LEU A 108 -10.72 24.75 11.73
N SER A 109 -11.05 25.31 10.57
CA SER A 109 -10.57 26.63 10.20
C SER A 109 -11.35 27.72 10.97
N ASN A 110 -10.78 28.91 11.06
CA ASN A 110 -11.50 30.07 11.62
C ASN A 110 -12.64 30.56 10.72
N GLU A 111 -12.67 30.12 9.46
CA GLU A 111 -13.69 30.46 8.47
C GLU A 111 -14.77 29.38 8.37
N SER A 112 -14.71 28.35 9.23
CA SER A 112 -15.65 27.25 9.20
C SER A 112 -17.07 27.69 9.57
N ASP A 113 -18.04 27.21 8.80
CA ASP A 113 -19.45 27.33 9.13
C ASP A 113 -19.90 26.35 10.24
N TYR A 114 -19.02 25.45 10.68
CA TYR A 114 -19.31 24.37 11.64
C TYR A 114 -18.64 24.60 13.00
N GLY A 115 -19.35 24.27 14.08
CA GLY A 115 -18.85 24.39 15.46
C GLY A 115 -17.99 23.21 15.94
N GLY A 116 -17.93 22.12 15.19
CA GLY A 116 -17.27 20.86 15.56
C GLY A 116 -17.35 19.83 14.43
N PHE A 117 -16.50 18.80 14.49
CA PHE A 117 -16.66 17.61 13.65
C PHE A 117 -17.71 16.67 14.27
N ALA A 118 -19.00 17.00 14.19
CA ALA A 118 -20.11 16.20 14.77
C ALA A 118 -19.90 15.81 16.25
N SER A 119 -19.48 16.78 17.07
CA SER A 119 -18.98 16.52 18.43
C SER A 119 -19.96 15.71 19.29
N GLY A 120 -19.53 14.53 19.75
CA GLY A 120 -20.31 13.66 20.64
C GLY A 120 -21.15 12.61 19.91
N VAL A 121 -21.19 12.63 18.58
CA VAL A 121 -21.86 11.62 17.76
C VAL A 121 -20.88 10.50 17.42
N ARG A 122 -21.28 9.24 17.68
CA ARG A 122 -20.45 8.08 17.36
C ARG A 122 -20.51 7.81 15.86
N LEU A 123 -19.36 7.58 15.23
CA LEU A 123 -19.25 7.55 13.76
C LEU A 123 -19.79 8.81 13.07
N GLY A 124 -19.83 9.96 13.74
CA GLY A 124 -20.44 11.18 13.20
C GLY A 124 -19.69 11.82 12.03
N VAL A 125 -18.53 11.30 11.61
CA VAL A 125 -17.72 11.88 10.53
C VAL A 125 -17.46 10.84 9.46
N GLU A 126 -17.81 11.17 8.22
CA GLU A 126 -17.54 10.38 7.02
C GLU A 126 -16.46 11.06 6.16
N ILE A 127 -15.37 10.36 5.91
CA ILE A 127 -14.29 10.84 5.03
C ILE A 127 -14.13 9.88 3.86
N THR A 128 -14.46 10.38 2.66
CA THR A 128 -14.17 9.70 1.40
C THR A 128 -12.88 10.24 0.83
N GLY A 129 -11.94 9.37 0.46
CA GLY A 129 -10.65 9.80 -0.08
C GLY A 129 -9.64 8.67 -0.26
N VAL A 130 -8.38 9.06 -0.38
CA VAL A 130 -7.24 8.14 -0.46
C VAL A 130 -6.62 8.03 0.94
N HIS A 131 -6.68 6.83 1.51
CA HIS A 131 -6.18 6.50 2.84
C HIS A 131 -4.94 5.60 2.75
N GLY A 132 -3.96 5.80 3.62
CA GLY A 132 -2.68 5.08 3.65
C GLY A 132 -1.49 6.04 3.67
N TYR A 133 -0.30 5.48 3.92
CA TYR A 133 0.94 6.24 4.02
C TYR A 133 1.46 6.72 2.66
N GLY A 134 1.27 5.93 1.59
CA GLY A 134 1.82 6.22 0.27
C GLY A 134 3.34 6.10 0.22
N ASP A 135 3.99 7.03 -0.47
CA ASP A 135 5.45 7.19 -0.58
C ASP A 135 6.04 8.04 0.57
N GLY A 136 5.18 8.72 1.35
CA GLY A 136 5.57 9.66 2.41
C GLY A 136 5.89 11.08 1.92
N GLU A 137 5.73 11.36 0.63
CA GLU A 137 6.13 12.64 0.03
C GLU A 137 5.00 13.28 -0.80
N SER A 138 4.07 12.50 -1.34
CA SER A 138 3.08 12.98 -2.30
C SER A 138 1.66 12.50 -1.99
N ALA A 139 0.67 13.25 -2.48
CA ALA A 139 -0.73 12.82 -2.46
C ALA A 139 -1.04 11.71 -3.48
N THR A 140 -0.13 11.50 -4.44
CA THR A 140 -0.28 10.56 -5.55
C THR A 140 1.00 9.73 -5.69
N PRO A 141 1.16 8.65 -4.90
CA PRO A 141 2.38 7.84 -4.84
C PRO A 141 2.44 6.85 -6.01
N TYR A 142 2.30 7.40 -7.22
CA TYR A 142 2.28 6.67 -8.48
C TYR A 142 3.24 7.35 -9.46
N TYR A 143 4.17 6.57 -10.01
CA TYR A 143 5.09 7.03 -11.05
C TYR A 143 4.75 6.37 -12.39
N THR A 144 5.20 6.99 -13.49
CA THR A 144 4.93 6.45 -14.83
C THR A 144 5.69 5.15 -15.08
N SER A 145 5.00 4.12 -15.56
CA SER A 145 5.63 2.85 -15.96
C SER A 145 6.29 2.89 -17.34
N SER A 146 6.02 3.94 -18.11
CA SER A 146 6.27 4.02 -19.56
C SER A 146 5.59 2.91 -20.38
N GLN A 147 4.62 2.19 -19.80
CA GLN A 147 3.75 1.23 -20.46
C GLN A 147 2.36 1.82 -20.68
N THR A 148 1.66 1.28 -21.67
CA THR A 148 0.26 1.61 -21.95
C THR A 148 -0.53 0.32 -22.18
N VAL A 149 -1.83 0.38 -21.93
CA VAL A 149 -2.77 -0.72 -22.24
C VAL A 149 -2.72 -1.01 -23.74
N GLN A 150 -2.47 -2.27 -24.11
CA GLN A 150 -2.45 -2.74 -25.50
C GLN A 150 -3.74 -3.47 -25.91
N ASP A 151 -4.64 -3.71 -24.97
CA ASP A 151 -5.96 -4.25 -25.24
C ASP A 151 -6.89 -3.15 -25.81
N ASN A 152 -7.82 -3.54 -26.70
CA ASN A 152 -8.74 -2.60 -27.34
C ASN A 152 -10.18 -3.13 -27.39
N PRO A 153 -10.98 -2.92 -26.33
CA PRO A 153 -10.61 -2.39 -25.00
C PRO A 153 -10.10 -3.49 -24.05
N LEU A 154 -9.45 -3.10 -22.96
CA LEU A 154 -9.43 -3.93 -21.76
C LEU A 154 -10.83 -3.89 -21.14
N THR A 155 -11.61 -4.95 -21.38
CA THR A 155 -13.01 -5.03 -20.93
C THR A 155 -13.09 -5.18 -19.41
N ALA A 156 -14.14 -4.63 -18.79
CA ALA A 156 -14.45 -4.89 -17.39
C ALA A 156 -14.47 -6.41 -17.09
N GLY A 157 -13.83 -6.83 -16.00
CA GLY A 157 -13.67 -8.23 -15.62
C GLY A 157 -12.55 -8.99 -16.35
N ALA A 158 -11.81 -8.37 -17.26
CA ALA A 158 -10.64 -9.01 -17.88
C ALA A 158 -9.56 -9.31 -16.82
N ILE A 159 -8.99 -10.51 -16.84
CA ILE A 159 -7.94 -10.94 -15.91
C ILE A 159 -6.54 -10.92 -16.54
N ASN A 160 -6.45 -10.67 -17.84
CA ASN A 160 -5.20 -10.53 -18.57
C ASN A 160 -5.08 -9.09 -19.06
N LEU A 161 -3.96 -8.46 -18.74
CA LEU A 161 -3.57 -7.14 -19.22
C LEU A 161 -2.43 -7.31 -20.22
N THR A 162 -2.60 -6.80 -21.43
CA THR A 162 -1.57 -6.74 -22.45
C THR A 162 -0.87 -5.38 -22.40
N VAL A 163 0.45 -5.39 -22.35
CA VAL A 163 1.34 -4.21 -22.34
C VAL A 163 2.39 -4.33 -23.45
N THR A 164 3.07 -3.22 -23.75
CA THR A 164 4.15 -3.20 -24.74
C THR A 164 5.35 -4.06 -24.32
N SER A 165 5.72 -4.02 -23.03
CA SER A 165 6.78 -4.83 -22.45
C SER A 165 6.56 -4.99 -20.95
N THR A 166 6.82 -6.18 -20.42
CA THR A 166 6.80 -6.45 -18.98
C THR A 166 8.15 -6.19 -18.30
N ALA A 167 9.13 -5.60 -18.98
CA ALA A 167 10.48 -5.42 -18.43
C ALA A 167 10.55 -4.52 -17.19
N SER A 168 9.65 -3.53 -17.09
CA SER A 168 9.51 -2.65 -15.91
C SER A 168 8.45 -3.13 -14.92
N LEU A 169 7.83 -4.29 -15.19
CA LEU A 169 6.72 -4.83 -14.40
C LEU A 169 7.14 -6.14 -13.72
N GLY A 170 6.63 -6.36 -12.53
CA GLY A 170 6.87 -7.57 -11.75
C GLY A 170 5.61 -8.03 -11.05
N ALA A 171 5.47 -9.35 -10.87
CA ALA A 171 4.43 -9.88 -10.00
C ALA A 171 4.61 -9.31 -8.58
N GLY A 172 3.53 -8.91 -7.93
CA GLY A 172 3.57 -8.21 -6.65
C GLY A 172 3.38 -6.70 -6.74
N MET A 173 3.52 -6.10 -7.92
CA MET A 173 3.31 -4.66 -8.10
C MET A 173 1.81 -4.31 -8.17
N THR A 174 1.47 -3.14 -7.64
CA THR A 174 0.16 -2.51 -7.83
C THR A 174 0.29 -1.43 -8.91
N LEU A 175 -0.57 -1.51 -9.91
CA LEU A 175 -0.68 -0.57 -11.02
C LEU A 175 -1.86 0.36 -10.80
N ARG A 176 -1.80 1.54 -11.43
CA ARG A 176 -2.93 2.43 -11.59
C ARG A 176 -3.17 2.74 -13.07
N ILE A 177 -4.41 2.61 -13.50
CA ILE A 177 -4.87 3.02 -14.82
C ILE A 177 -6.06 3.95 -14.59
N GLU A 178 -5.88 5.23 -14.90
CA GLU A 178 -6.86 6.29 -14.61
C GLU A 178 -7.25 6.32 -13.10
N LEU A 179 -8.45 5.87 -12.76
CA LEU A 179 -8.97 5.79 -11.39
C LEU A 179 -9.01 4.35 -10.83
N GLU A 180 -8.59 3.36 -11.60
CA GLU A 180 -8.57 1.96 -11.19
C GLU A 180 -7.19 1.55 -10.69
N GLN A 181 -7.14 0.80 -9.59
CA GLN A 181 -5.95 0.08 -9.16
C GLN A 181 -6.06 -1.40 -9.56
N LEU A 182 -4.96 -1.95 -10.08
CA LEU A 182 -4.82 -3.36 -10.48
C LEU A 182 -3.62 -3.99 -9.77
N TYR A 183 -3.69 -5.25 -9.39
CA TYR A 183 -2.57 -5.97 -8.77
C TYR A 183 -2.05 -7.07 -9.70
N ILE A 184 -0.74 -7.11 -9.94
CA ILE A 184 -0.13 -8.15 -10.80
C ILE A 184 0.07 -9.44 -9.99
N GLU A 185 -0.68 -10.49 -10.33
CA GLU A 185 -0.53 -11.81 -9.69
C GLU A 185 0.62 -12.61 -10.28
N SER A 186 0.79 -12.54 -11.61
CA SER A 186 1.85 -13.23 -12.32
C SER A 186 2.10 -12.61 -13.70
N ILE A 187 3.28 -12.88 -14.26
CA ILE A 187 3.64 -12.48 -15.63
C ILE A 187 3.71 -13.74 -16.48
N THR A 188 2.87 -13.82 -17.50
CA THR A 188 2.75 -14.99 -18.38
C THR A 188 3.85 -15.00 -19.43
N ASN A 189 4.14 -13.83 -20.03
CA ASN A 189 5.13 -13.65 -21.08
C ASN A 189 5.61 -12.19 -21.11
N ALA A 190 6.43 -11.83 -22.09
CA ALA A 190 7.02 -10.49 -22.21
C ALA A 190 6.02 -9.34 -22.46
N THR A 191 4.74 -9.64 -22.72
CA THR A 191 3.69 -8.65 -23.04
C THR A 191 2.41 -8.82 -22.22
N THR A 192 2.23 -9.92 -21.50
CA THR A 192 0.95 -10.26 -20.85
C THR A 192 1.15 -10.51 -19.36
N CYS A 193 0.40 -9.76 -18.56
CA CYS A 193 0.30 -9.89 -17.11
C CYS A 193 -1.06 -10.47 -16.73
N VAL A 194 -1.09 -11.36 -15.73
CA VAL A 194 -2.32 -11.78 -15.05
C VAL A 194 -2.55 -10.82 -13.88
N VAL A 195 -3.71 -10.18 -13.85
CA VAL A 195 -4.02 -9.12 -12.90
C VAL A 195 -5.34 -9.36 -12.18
N VAL A 196 -5.40 -8.91 -10.92
CA VAL A 196 -6.65 -8.72 -10.20
C VAL A 196 -7.03 -7.25 -10.30
N ARG A 197 -8.25 -7.00 -10.74
CA ARG A 197 -8.80 -5.66 -11.04
C ARG A 197 -9.61 -5.09 -9.90
N GLY A 198 -9.80 -3.77 -9.90
CA GLY A 198 -10.60 -3.08 -8.87
C GLY A 198 -10.10 -3.36 -7.45
N VAL A 199 -8.78 -3.35 -7.24
CA VAL A 199 -8.22 -3.59 -5.90
C VAL A 199 -8.26 -2.33 -5.06
N ASN A 200 -8.07 -2.50 -3.75
CA ASN A 200 -7.90 -1.39 -2.81
C ASN A 200 -9.09 -0.41 -2.74
N GLY A 201 -10.30 -0.91 -2.98
CA GLY A 201 -11.53 -0.12 -2.92
C GLY A 201 -11.86 0.64 -4.20
N THR A 202 -11.02 0.54 -5.23
CA THR A 202 -11.36 0.99 -6.59
C THR A 202 -12.32 0.01 -7.26
N THR A 203 -13.00 0.44 -8.33
CA THR A 203 -13.92 -0.39 -9.10
C THR A 203 -13.32 -0.74 -10.44
N ASP A 204 -13.53 -1.98 -10.88
CA ASP A 204 -13.16 -2.46 -12.21
C ASP A 204 -13.87 -1.65 -13.31
N ALA A 205 -13.09 -1.03 -14.19
CA ALA A 205 -13.54 -0.20 -15.31
C ALA A 205 -13.19 -0.81 -16.68
N ALA A 206 -13.63 -0.22 -17.77
CA ALA A 206 -13.09 -0.56 -19.10
C ALA A 206 -12.05 0.48 -19.49
N HIS A 207 -10.91 0.06 -20.03
CA HIS A 207 -9.86 0.97 -20.50
C HIS A 207 -9.61 0.79 -22.00
N VAL A 208 -9.31 1.89 -22.68
CA VAL A 208 -9.06 1.90 -24.12
C VAL A 208 -7.58 1.64 -24.42
N LEU A 209 -7.29 1.33 -25.69
CA LEU A 209 -5.93 1.20 -26.17
C LEU A 209 -5.15 2.50 -25.93
N ASN A 210 -3.87 2.36 -25.57
CA ASN A 210 -2.94 3.45 -25.26
C ASN A 210 -3.21 4.22 -23.98
N THR A 211 -4.14 3.78 -23.12
CA THR A 211 -4.28 4.37 -21.78
C THR A 211 -2.98 4.17 -20.98
N PRO A 212 -2.38 5.24 -20.41
CA PRO A 212 -1.15 5.13 -19.63
C PRO A 212 -1.30 4.29 -18.36
N ILE A 213 -0.23 3.58 -18.01
CA ILE A 213 -0.15 2.77 -16.79
C ILE A 213 0.86 3.43 -15.84
N SER A 214 0.47 3.61 -14.58
CA SER A 214 1.36 4.06 -13.51
C SER A 214 1.60 2.93 -12.50
N ILE A 215 2.71 2.97 -11.77
CA ILE A 215 3.07 1.98 -10.74
C ILE A 215 3.04 2.66 -9.38
N TYR A 216 2.46 1.98 -8.39
CA TYR A 216 2.46 2.39 -6.99
C TYR A 216 3.85 2.17 -6.35
N GLU A 217 4.34 3.16 -5.60
CA GLU A 217 5.59 3.06 -4.85
C GLU A 217 5.37 3.25 -3.35
N ALA A 218 5.88 2.32 -2.54
CA ALA A 218 5.98 2.49 -1.09
C ALA A 218 7.34 3.15 -0.75
N PRO A 219 7.55 3.65 0.48
CA PRO A 219 8.81 4.29 0.82
C PRO A 219 9.98 3.31 0.67
N GLN A 220 11.08 3.75 0.04
CA GLN A 220 12.23 2.90 -0.26
C GLN A 220 12.75 2.08 0.95
N PRO A 221 12.83 2.63 2.18
CA PRO A 221 13.25 1.84 3.34
C PRO A 221 12.30 0.69 3.68
N VAL A 222 10.99 0.87 3.45
CA VAL A 222 9.96 -0.15 3.65
C VAL A 222 10.09 -1.25 2.59
N ILE A 223 10.33 -0.88 1.33
CA ILE A 223 10.60 -1.83 0.24
C ILE A 223 11.79 -2.72 0.61
N GLN A 224 12.92 -2.11 1.01
CA GLN A 224 14.11 -2.86 1.42
C GLN A 224 13.84 -3.75 2.64
N ALA A 225 13.12 -3.26 3.66
CA ALA A 225 12.77 -4.05 4.82
C ALA A 225 11.91 -5.28 4.45
N THR A 226 10.95 -5.13 3.53
CA THR A 226 10.13 -6.27 3.05
C THR A 226 10.95 -7.31 2.30
N LEU A 227 11.88 -6.88 1.45
CA LEU A 227 12.79 -7.78 0.74
C LEU A 227 13.69 -8.58 1.71
N VAL A 228 14.24 -7.91 2.73
CA VAL A 228 15.06 -8.57 3.77
C VAL A 228 14.25 -9.59 4.57
N LEU A 229 13.02 -9.24 4.98
CA LEU A 229 12.12 -10.14 5.69
C LEU A 229 11.73 -11.36 4.85
N ALA A 230 11.35 -11.14 3.58
CA ALA A 230 11.01 -12.22 2.66
C ALA A 230 12.21 -13.14 2.39
N MET A 231 13.41 -12.57 2.22
CA MET A 231 14.64 -13.35 2.00
C MET A 231 14.96 -14.21 3.22
N ARG A 232 14.84 -13.64 4.42
CA ARG A 232 15.06 -14.39 5.67
C ARG A 232 14.05 -15.51 5.82
N ALA A 233 12.77 -15.27 5.52
CA ALA A 233 11.73 -16.29 5.55
C ALA A 233 12.04 -17.42 4.55
N TRP A 234 12.51 -17.08 3.35
CA TRP A 234 12.94 -18.05 2.35
C TRP A 234 14.12 -18.90 2.82
N LYS A 235 15.21 -18.27 3.28
CA LYS A 235 16.43 -18.98 3.75
C LYS A 235 16.18 -19.85 4.98
N ARG A 236 15.25 -19.48 5.86
CA ARG A 236 14.85 -20.31 7.01
C ARG A 236 14.19 -21.63 6.59
N LYS A 237 13.62 -21.72 5.39
CA LYS A 237 13.13 -22.99 4.86
C LYS A 237 14.26 -24.00 4.71
N ASP A 238 15.43 -23.56 4.23
CA ASP A 238 16.57 -24.42 3.96
C ASP A 238 17.26 -24.90 5.24
N SER A 239 17.21 -24.09 6.31
CA SER A 239 17.69 -24.50 7.64
C SER A 239 16.68 -25.34 8.44
N ALA A 240 15.60 -25.83 7.80
CA ALA A 240 14.48 -26.51 8.47
C ALA A 240 13.92 -25.71 9.67
N PHE A 241 13.93 -24.38 9.55
CA PHE A 241 13.52 -23.43 10.57
C PHE A 241 14.32 -23.49 11.89
N GLN A 242 15.48 -24.16 11.91
CA GLN A 242 16.35 -24.20 13.07
C GLN A 242 16.95 -22.82 13.37
N ASP A 243 16.91 -22.40 14.64
CA ASP A 243 17.47 -21.14 15.12
C ASP A 243 18.99 -21.18 15.31
N VAL A 244 19.58 -22.37 15.19
CA VAL A 244 21.01 -22.65 15.34
C VAL A 244 21.43 -23.58 14.20
N VAL A 245 22.22 -23.04 13.26
CA VAL A 245 22.93 -23.86 12.27
C VAL A 245 24.37 -23.96 12.74
N GLY A 246 24.77 -25.13 13.21
CA GLY A 246 26.16 -25.43 13.59
C GLY A 246 26.85 -26.18 12.46
N SER A 247 27.96 -25.65 11.97
CA SER A 247 28.88 -26.39 11.10
C SER A 247 29.89 -27.15 11.98
N PRO A 248 29.95 -28.50 11.94
CA PRO A 248 30.89 -29.28 12.74
C PRO A 248 32.36 -28.94 12.44
N ASP A 249 32.63 -28.40 11.24
CA ASP A 249 33.99 -28.12 10.76
C ASP A 249 34.51 -26.71 11.11
N THR A 250 33.64 -25.80 11.56
CA THR A 250 33.99 -24.37 11.72
C THR A 250 33.63 -23.78 13.09
N GLY A 251 32.85 -24.50 13.91
CA GLY A 251 32.49 -24.05 15.28
C GLY A 251 31.63 -22.77 15.34
N LEU A 252 31.20 -22.23 14.20
CA LEU A 252 30.34 -21.05 14.12
C LEU A 252 28.89 -21.44 14.44
N VAL A 253 28.34 -20.79 15.47
CA VAL A 253 26.93 -20.87 15.86
C VAL A 253 26.28 -19.55 15.46
N VAL A 254 25.51 -19.55 14.38
CA VAL A 254 24.70 -18.38 13.99
C VAL A 254 23.34 -18.52 14.66
N VAL A 255 23.00 -17.58 15.55
CA VAL A 255 21.72 -17.53 16.26
C VAL A 255 20.84 -16.44 15.65
N TYR A 256 19.75 -16.83 14.98
CA TYR A 256 18.78 -15.90 14.38
C TYR A 256 17.66 -15.50 15.36
N LYS A 257 17.99 -15.04 16.57
CA LYS A 257 16.96 -14.79 17.61
C LYS A 257 16.19 -13.49 17.44
N ASP A 258 16.77 -12.47 16.83
CA ASP A 258 16.19 -11.13 16.76
C ASP A 258 15.80 -10.72 15.34
N GLN A 259 14.86 -9.77 15.21
CA GLN A 259 14.61 -9.09 13.92
C GLN A 259 15.90 -8.41 13.44
N ASP A 260 16.03 -8.31 12.12
CA ASP A 260 17.20 -7.69 11.50
C ASP A 260 17.34 -6.22 11.98
N PRO A 261 18.57 -5.74 12.31
CA PRO A 261 18.75 -4.38 12.81
C PRO A 261 18.23 -3.29 11.88
N TYR A 262 18.37 -3.45 10.56
CA TYR A 262 17.84 -2.49 9.58
C TYR A 262 16.32 -2.50 9.56
N VAL A 263 15.71 -3.68 9.59
CA VAL A 263 14.25 -3.79 9.69
C VAL A 263 13.73 -3.16 10.98
N LYS A 264 14.44 -3.34 12.11
CA LYS A 264 14.10 -2.70 13.38
C LYS A 264 14.18 -1.17 13.31
N SER A 265 15.21 -0.61 12.68
CA SER A 265 15.30 0.86 12.54
C SER A 265 14.19 1.41 11.67
N VAL A 266 13.87 0.74 10.56
CA VAL A 266 12.73 1.13 9.71
C VAL A 266 11.42 1.06 10.49
N ILE A 267 11.18 -0.02 11.24
CA ILE A 267 9.96 -0.13 12.06
C ILE A 267 9.89 1.02 13.06
N HIS A 268 10.99 1.35 13.73
CA HIS A 268 11.03 2.44 14.70
C HIS A 268 10.66 3.80 14.06
N ASP A 269 11.21 4.10 12.89
CA ASP A 269 11.02 5.41 12.25
C ASP A 269 9.60 5.59 11.69
N TYR A 270 8.97 4.51 11.22
CA TYR A 270 7.61 4.53 10.69
C TYR A 270 6.54 4.14 11.72
N PHE A 271 6.91 3.86 12.98
CA PHE A 271 5.96 3.47 14.01
C PHE A 271 4.99 4.60 14.34
N ARG A 272 3.69 4.29 14.37
CA ARG A 272 2.64 5.20 14.83
C ARG A 272 2.16 4.83 16.22
N TYR A 273 2.22 5.79 17.14
CA TYR A 273 1.60 5.67 18.45
C TYR A 273 0.08 5.88 18.31
N LEU A 274 -0.69 4.88 18.73
CA LEU A 274 -2.15 4.91 18.77
C LEU A 274 -2.68 5.65 19.99
#